data_AF-A0A9W6SFY1-F1
#
_entry.id   AF-A0A9W6SFY1-F1
#
_cell.length_a   1.000
_cell.length_b   1.000
_cell.length_c   1.000
_cell.angle_alpha   90.00
_cell.angle_beta   90.00
_cell.angle_gamma   90.00
#
_symmetry.space_group_name_H-M   'P 1'
#
loop_
_entity.id
_entity.type
_entity.pdbx_description
1 polymer ?
#
loop_
_entity_poly.entity_id
_entity_poly.type
_entity_poly.pdbx_seq_one_letter_code
_entity_poly.pdbx_strand_id
1 'polypeptide(L)'
;MSSEVRNWLATLLAEDHRLGRTVGAAVTVLFQGGFGPGAPYVIPLESALRDQHPGIALDHSYQRQLRLLQRVRRRPGDLEQFAQRAQASVDAFGVRKEAVKAAYTAALAQRTIDEALAAFDESYVPGRAADEVAPARAAADEMLRAAAELERQLGTDTEPEISELRLDAFDLRLLFAAESSDTAVLLVVGIGHDDWDQWYAEALPLARAELELQDDDFTGYDLAAFLSEYFPGEETAVQAAARLIEPNRAG
;
A
#
# COMPACT_ATOMS: atom_id res chain seq x y z
N MET A 1 -5.52 15.05 -11.47
CA MET A 1 -4.26 14.83 -10.71
C MET A 1 -3.47 13.65 -11.28
N SER A 2 -3.99 12.92 -12.28
CA SER A 2 -3.24 11.94 -13.11
C SER A 2 -1.94 12.46 -13.74
N SER A 3 -1.80 13.78 -13.85
CA SER A 3 -0.56 14.42 -14.26
C SER A 3 0.59 14.19 -13.27
N GLU A 4 0.36 13.99 -11.97
CA GLU A 4 1.44 14.01 -10.98
C GLU A 4 2.27 12.72 -10.99
N VAL A 5 1.63 11.56 -11.12
CA VAL A 5 2.30 10.25 -11.19
C VAL A 5 2.96 10.04 -12.55
N ARG A 6 2.25 10.36 -13.64
CA ARG A 6 2.79 10.34 -15.00
C ARG A 6 3.96 11.32 -15.14
N ASN A 7 3.85 12.54 -14.61
CA ASN A 7 4.96 13.50 -14.61
C ASN A 7 6.10 13.04 -13.72
N TRP A 8 5.84 12.48 -12.54
CA TRP A 8 6.89 11.95 -11.68
C TRP A 8 7.65 10.81 -12.36
N LEU A 9 6.95 9.85 -12.99
CA LEU A 9 7.59 8.80 -13.78
C LEU A 9 8.40 9.40 -14.93
N ALA A 10 7.82 10.34 -15.69
CA ALA A 10 8.53 11.01 -16.78
C ALA A 10 9.77 11.77 -16.30
N THR A 11 9.69 12.44 -15.15
CA THR A 11 10.82 13.14 -14.51
C THR A 11 11.87 12.15 -14.02
N LEU A 12 11.49 11.08 -13.33
CA LEU A 12 12.41 10.03 -12.87
C LEU A 12 13.15 9.40 -14.06
N LEU A 13 12.43 9.12 -15.14
CA LEU A 13 12.99 8.59 -16.38
C LEU A 13 13.96 9.56 -17.04
N ALA A 14 13.69 10.86 -16.97
CA ALA A 14 14.57 11.90 -17.50
C ALA A 14 15.83 12.15 -16.65
N GLU A 15 15.72 12.00 -15.32
CA GLU A 15 16.78 12.32 -14.37
C GLU A 15 17.73 11.14 -14.11
N ASP A 16 17.22 9.90 -14.05
CA ASP A 16 18.02 8.69 -13.85
C ASP A 16 17.57 7.54 -14.74
N HIS A 17 18.27 7.37 -15.86
CA HIS A 17 18.00 6.34 -16.86
C HIS A 17 18.17 4.90 -16.35
N ARG A 18 18.90 4.69 -15.25
CA ARG A 18 19.07 3.36 -14.64
C ARG A 18 17.90 3.04 -13.72
N LEU A 19 17.50 3.99 -12.88
CA LEU A 19 16.30 3.84 -12.04
C LEU A 19 15.05 3.72 -12.91
N GLY A 20 14.93 4.57 -13.93
CA GLY A 20 13.87 4.50 -14.93
C GLY A 20 13.73 3.12 -15.56
N ARG A 21 14.83 2.53 -16.04
CA ARG A 21 14.83 1.16 -16.59
C ARG A 21 14.47 0.10 -15.55
N THR A 22 14.81 0.29 -14.28
CA THR A 22 14.43 -0.63 -13.19
C THR A 22 12.92 -0.59 -12.97
N VAL A 23 12.32 0.60 -12.97
CA VAL A 23 10.86 0.76 -12.88
C VAL A 23 10.16 0.16 -14.10
N GLY A 24 10.66 0.43 -15.31
CA GLY A 24 10.10 -0.16 -16.53
C GLY A 24 10.16 -1.69 -16.53
N ALA A 25 11.26 -2.24 -16.03
CA ALA A 25 11.44 -3.67 -15.87
C ALA A 25 10.49 -4.24 -14.79
N ALA A 26 10.30 -3.55 -13.67
CA ALA A 26 9.34 -3.92 -12.62
C ALA A 26 7.89 -3.95 -13.14
N VAL A 27 7.49 -2.92 -13.88
CA VAL A 27 6.18 -2.87 -14.54
C VAL A 27 6.05 -4.02 -15.53
N THR A 28 7.08 -4.31 -16.31
CA THR A 28 7.08 -5.48 -17.21
C THR A 28 6.89 -6.79 -16.45
N VAL A 29 7.57 -6.99 -15.31
CA VAL A 29 7.38 -8.16 -14.44
C VAL A 29 5.93 -8.26 -13.97
N LEU A 30 5.31 -7.15 -13.57
CA LEU A 30 3.90 -7.12 -13.16
C LEU A 30 2.98 -7.62 -14.29
N PHE A 31 3.11 -7.07 -15.50
CA PHE A 31 2.27 -7.48 -16.64
C PHE A 31 2.52 -8.91 -17.12
N GLN A 32 3.73 -9.45 -16.92
CA GLN A 32 4.06 -10.84 -17.29
C GLN A 32 3.67 -11.86 -16.21
N GLY A 33 3.74 -11.46 -14.93
CA GLY A 33 3.41 -12.28 -13.77
C GLY A 33 1.91 -12.29 -13.43
N GLY A 34 1.18 -11.27 -13.89
CA GLY A 34 -0.24 -11.09 -13.61
C GLY A 34 -0.49 -10.26 -12.35
N PHE A 35 -1.74 -9.81 -12.19
CA PHE A 35 -2.13 -8.84 -11.17
C PHE A 35 -2.73 -9.44 -9.90
N GLY A 36 -2.97 -10.76 -9.89
CA GLY A 36 -3.69 -11.43 -8.81
C GLY A 36 -2.84 -11.67 -7.57
N PRO A 37 -3.46 -11.75 -6.38
CA PRO A 37 -2.75 -12.13 -5.17
C PRO A 37 -2.15 -13.53 -5.29
N GLY A 38 -0.89 -13.68 -4.87
CA GLY A 38 -0.12 -14.91 -5.04
C GLY A 38 0.61 -15.03 -6.37
N ALA A 39 0.44 -14.06 -7.29
CA ALA A 39 1.42 -13.85 -8.35
C ALA A 39 2.77 -13.49 -7.70
N PRO A 40 3.90 -13.87 -8.33
CA PRO A 40 5.22 -13.51 -7.82
C PRO A 40 5.30 -11.99 -7.59
N TYR A 41 5.75 -11.58 -6.40
CA TYR A 41 5.94 -10.18 -6.01
C TYR A 41 4.67 -9.35 -5.80
N VAL A 42 3.47 -9.88 -6.09
CA VAL A 42 2.20 -9.16 -5.87
C VAL A 42 1.58 -9.56 -4.55
N ILE A 43 1.33 -8.57 -3.69
CA ILE A 43 0.78 -8.73 -2.35
C ILE A 43 -0.46 -7.83 -2.23
N PRO A 44 -1.58 -8.31 -1.64
CA PRO A 44 -2.68 -7.43 -1.28
C PRO A 44 -2.19 -6.31 -0.35
N LEU A 45 -2.53 -5.06 -0.65
CA LEU A 45 -2.06 -3.91 0.12
C LEU A 45 -2.43 -4.04 1.60
N GLU A 46 -3.66 -4.45 1.91
CA GLU A 46 -4.13 -4.59 3.28
C GLU A 46 -3.32 -5.64 4.06
N SER A 47 -2.82 -6.67 3.38
CA SER A 47 -1.96 -7.69 3.99
C SER A 47 -0.57 -7.11 4.26
N ALA A 48 0.02 -6.43 3.27
CA ALA A 48 1.30 -5.74 3.40
C ALA A 48 1.30 -4.73 4.56
N LEU A 49 0.25 -3.89 4.64
CA LEU A 49 0.11 -2.89 5.70
C LEU A 49 -0.10 -3.54 7.07
N ARG A 50 -0.97 -4.54 7.19
CA ARG A 50 -1.20 -5.22 8.47
C ARG A 50 0.10 -5.84 9.01
N ASP A 51 0.90 -6.41 8.13
CA ASP A 51 2.07 -7.17 8.55
C ASP A 51 3.29 -6.32 8.90
N GLN A 52 3.46 -5.19 8.21
CA GLN A 52 4.66 -4.35 8.36
C GLN A 52 4.36 -2.97 8.96
N HIS A 53 3.15 -2.46 8.74
CA HIS A 53 2.78 -1.06 8.98
C HIS A 53 1.40 -0.95 9.67
N PRO A 54 1.19 -1.57 10.85
CA PRO A 54 -0.14 -1.72 11.45
C PRO A 54 -0.79 -0.38 11.79
N GLY A 55 -0.01 0.66 12.13
CA GLY A 55 -0.53 2.01 12.34
C GLY A 55 -1.13 2.61 11.07
N ILE A 56 -0.45 2.43 9.93
CA ILE A 56 -0.95 2.85 8.61
C ILE A 56 -2.17 2.03 8.20
N ALA A 57 -2.18 0.71 8.48
CA ALA A 57 -3.34 -0.14 8.22
C ALA A 57 -4.60 0.36 8.97
N LEU A 58 -4.45 0.79 10.24
CA LEU A 58 -5.56 1.35 11.01
C LEU A 58 -6.04 2.68 10.44
N ASP A 59 -5.12 3.56 10.00
CA ASP A 59 -5.46 4.83 9.36
C ASP A 59 -6.23 4.59 8.05
N HIS A 60 -5.74 3.68 7.21
CA HIS A 60 -6.38 3.31 5.94
C HIS A 60 -7.80 2.77 6.14
N SER A 61 -7.97 1.85 7.09
CA SER A 61 -9.28 1.30 7.45
C SER A 61 -10.23 2.36 7.99
N TYR A 62 -9.76 3.28 8.85
CA TYR A 62 -10.58 4.39 9.33
C TYR A 62 -11.09 5.27 8.18
N GLN A 63 -10.21 5.62 7.23
CA GLN A 63 -10.60 6.41 6.06
C GLN A 63 -11.63 5.68 5.19
N ARG A 64 -11.49 4.36 5.04
CA ARG A 64 -12.47 3.53 4.33
C ARG A 64 -13.82 3.52 5.02
N GLN A 65 -13.85 3.35 6.34
CA GLN A 65 -15.08 3.41 7.13
C GLN A 65 -15.79 4.76 6.99
N LEU A 66 -15.06 5.87 7.00
CA LEU A 66 -15.63 7.21 6.78
C LEU A 66 -16.29 7.32 5.40
N ARG A 67 -15.63 6.83 4.34
CA ARG A 67 -16.20 6.82 2.99
C ARG A 67 -17.45 5.95 2.91
N LEU A 68 -17.40 4.72 3.43
CA LEU A 68 -18.55 3.81 3.44
C LEU A 68 -19.73 4.41 4.23
N LEU A 69 -19.46 5.04 5.37
CA LEU A 69 -20.48 5.70 6.18
C LEU A 69 -21.11 6.90 5.44
N GLN A 70 -20.29 7.71 4.75
CA GLN A 70 -20.81 8.79 3.90
C GLN A 70 -21.72 8.26 2.79
N ARG A 71 -21.39 7.12 2.17
CA ARG A 71 -22.25 6.49 1.17
C ARG A 71 -23.56 6.01 1.77
N VAL A 72 -23.52 5.31 2.91
CA VAL A 72 -24.73 4.85 3.62
C VAL A 72 -25.65 6.02 3.95
N ARG A 73 -25.11 7.17 4.36
CA ARG A 73 -25.87 8.40 4.64
C ARG A 73 -26.52 9.05 3.42
N ARG A 74 -25.97 8.85 2.23
CA ARG A 74 -26.51 9.39 0.98
C ARG A 74 -27.60 8.50 0.36
N ARG A 75 -27.70 7.24 0.80
CA ARG A 75 -28.70 6.30 0.26
C ARG A 75 -30.11 6.65 0.80
N PRO A 76 -31.11 6.82 -0.07
CA PRO A 76 -32.49 7.06 0.35
C PRO A 76 -33.11 5.82 1.01
N GLY A 77 -33.81 5.98 2.13
CA GLY A 77 -34.52 4.93 2.86
C GLY A 77 -34.31 4.99 4.38
N ASP A 78 -34.91 4.06 5.12
CA ASP A 78 -34.89 4.01 6.60
C ASP A 78 -33.55 3.46 7.18
N LEU A 79 -32.41 3.97 6.69
CA LEU A 79 -31.07 3.59 7.14
C LEU A 79 -30.54 4.48 8.27
N GLU A 80 -31.32 5.46 8.75
CA GLU A 80 -30.87 6.44 9.73
C GLU A 80 -30.35 5.80 11.03
N GLN A 81 -31.11 4.85 11.60
CA GLN A 81 -30.68 4.16 12.83
C GLN A 81 -29.42 3.33 12.62
N PHE A 82 -29.27 2.71 11.45
CA PHE A 82 -28.05 1.98 11.08
C PHE A 82 -26.86 2.94 10.93
N ALA A 83 -27.03 4.05 10.22
CA ALA A 83 -26.00 5.07 10.03
C ALA A 83 -25.57 5.73 11.36
N GLN A 84 -26.49 5.92 12.30
CA GLN A 84 -26.17 6.43 13.65
C GLN A 84 -25.32 5.44 14.44
N ARG A 85 -25.69 4.15 14.44
CA ARG A 85 -24.89 3.09 15.09
C ARG A 85 -23.51 2.94 14.46
N ALA A 86 -23.45 2.97 13.14
CA ALA A 86 -22.21 2.93 12.39
C ALA A 86 -21.32 4.13 12.73
N GLN A 87 -21.86 5.35 12.75
CA GLN A 87 -21.10 6.55 13.16
C GLN A 87 -20.50 6.38 14.55
N ALA A 88 -21.29 5.92 15.54
CA ALA A 88 -20.78 5.70 16.89
C ALA A 88 -19.63 4.68 16.92
N SER A 89 -19.72 3.62 16.10
CA SER A 89 -18.63 2.63 15.98
C SER A 89 -17.38 3.22 15.31
N VAL A 90 -17.54 4.05 14.28
CA VAL A 90 -16.43 4.73 13.60
C VAL A 90 -15.75 5.73 14.53
N ASP A 91 -16.52 6.50 15.31
CA ASP A 91 -15.98 7.44 16.29
C ASP A 91 -15.18 6.71 17.39
N ALA A 92 -15.72 5.61 17.90
CA ALA A 92 -15.02 4.76 18.87
C ALA A 92 -13.73 4.15 18.28
N PHE A 93 -13.78 3.72 17.03
CA PHE A 93 -12.60 3.22 16.31
C PHE A 93 -11.52 4.30 16.18
N GLY A 94 -11.89 5.52 15.79
CA GLY A 94 -10.97 6.65 15.65
C GLY A 94 -10.21 6.97 16.94
N VAL A 95 -10.90 6.95 18.09
CA VAL A 95 -10.25 7.16 19.41
C VAL A 95 -9.30 6.02 19.76
N ARG A 96 -9.76 4.77 19.63
CA ARG A 96 -8.94 3.59 19.99
C ARG A 96 -7.72 3.46 19.07
N LYS A 97 -7.85 3.87 17.80
CA LYS A 97 -6.79 3.84 16.80
C LYS A 97 -5.58 4.66 17.25
N GLU A 98 -5.79 5.89 17.69
CA GLU A 98 -4.68 6.75 18.13
C GLU A 98 -3.97 6.19 19.37
N ALA A 99 -4.72 5.57 20.30
CA ALA A 99 -4.13 4.92 21.46
C ALA A 99 -3.26 3.70 21.08
N VAL A 100 -3.75 2.85 20.16
CA VAL A 100 -3.00 1.67 19.68
C VAL A 100 -1.79 2.09 18.86
N LYS A 101 -1.91 3.11 18.00
CA LYS A 101 -0.77 3.67 17.27
C LYS A 101 0.30 4.19 18.22
N ALA A 102 -0.08 4.99 19.21
CA ALA A 102 0.87 5.51 20.19
C ALA A 102 1.59 4.38 20.97
N ALA A 103 0.84 3.35 21.38
CA ALA A 103 1.42 2.18 22.05
C ALA A 103 2.40 1.43 21.15
N TYR A 104 2.05 1.22 19.87
CA TYR A 104 2.92 0.55 18.90
C TYR A 104 4.19 1.35 18.60
N THR A 105 4.07 2.66 18.35
CA THR A 105 5.23 3.54 18.14
C THR A 105 6.14 3.57 19.37
N ALA A 106 5.59 3.64 20.57
CA ALA A 106 6.38 3.59 21.81
C ALA A 106 7.12 2.25 21.96
N ALA A 107 6.46 1.13 21.66
CA ALA A 107 7.07 -0.19 21.70
C ALA A 107 8.20 -0.34 20.66
N LEU A 108 8.02 0.17 19.44
CA LEU A 108 9.07 0.18 18.42
C LEU A 108 10.25 1.05 18.83
N ALA A 109 10.00 2.27 19.31
CA ALA A 109 11.06 3.18 19.75
C ALA A 109 11.92 2.55 20.86
N GLN A 110 11.28 1.86 21.81
CA GLN A 110 12.00 1.17 22.87
C GLN A 110 12.79 -0.02 22.33
N ARG A 111 12.23 -0.81 21.42
CA ARG A 111 12.95 -1.90 20.77
C ARG A 111 14.20 -1.40 20.03
N THR A 112 14.09 -0.29 19.29
CA THR A 112 15.25 0.33 18.62
C THR A 112 16.33 0.75 19.62
N ILE A 113 15.94 1.31 20.77
CA ILE A 113 16.87 1.66 21.85
C ILE A 113 17.56 0.41 22.39
N ASP A 114 16.80 -0.64 22.69
CA ASP A 114 17.33 -1.88 23.26
C ASP A 114 18.28 -2.60 22.27
N GLU A 115 17.95 -2.61 20.97
CA GLU A 115 18.82 -3.12 19.90
C GLU A 115 20.12 -2.31 19.79
N ALA A 116 20.05 -0.98 19.85
CA ALA A 116 21.22 -0.11 19.82
C ALA A 116 22.12 -0.30 21.06
N LEU A 117 21.53 -0.50 22.25
CA LEU A 117 22.27 -0.77 23.48
C LEU A 117 22.94 -2.15 23.45
N ALA A 118 22.24 -3.19 22.98
CA ALA A 118 22.82 -4.52 22.82
C ALA A 118 23.99 -4.54 21.82
N ALA A 119 23.93 -3.72 20.77
CA ALA A 119 25.04 -3.57 19.82
C ALA A 119 26.27 -2.86 20.44
N PHE A 120 26.07 -2.03 21.46
CA PHE A 120 27.14 -1.32 22.16
C PHE A 120 27.71 -2.09 23.36
N ASP A 121 26.88 -2.86 24.05
CA ASP A 121 27.23 -3.61 25.26
C ASP A 121 26.62 -5.01 25.20
N GLU A 122 27.46 -6.02 24.96
CA GLU A 122 27.03 -7.43 24.89
C GLU A 122 26.45 -7.96 26.21
N SER A 123 26.70 -7.26 27.34
CA SER A 123 26.15 -7.63 28.65
C SER A 123 24.79 -6.99 28.93
N TYR A 124 24.31 -6.11 28.04
CA TYR A 124 23.01 -5.48 28.14
C TYR A 124 21.89 -6.53 28.04
N VAL A 125 20.92 -6.43 28.95
CA VAL A 125 19.71 -7.26 28.96
C VAL A 125 18.52 -6.34 28.70
N PRO A 126 17.76 -6.56 27.60
CA PRO A 126 16.56 -5.79 27.31
C PRO A 126 15.54 -5.80 28.44
N GLY A 127 14.81 -4.70 28.58
CA GLY A 127 13.76 -4.57 29.58
C GLY A 127 12.42 -5.15 29.12
N ARG A 128 11.43 -5.17 30.02
CA ARG A 128 10.03 -5.60 29.72
C ARG A 128 9.43 -4.90 28.50
N ALA A 129 9.86 -3.69 28.20
CA ALA A 129 9.31 -2.90 27.11
C ALA A 129 9.76 -3.37 25.71
N ALA A 130 10.86 -4.13 25.56
CA ALA A 130 11.19 -4.83 24.31
C ALA A 130 10.14 -5.87 23.92
N ASP A 131 9.48 -6.47 24.92
CA ASP A 131 8.45 -7.49 24.72
C ASP A 131 7.08 -6.88 24.33
N GLU A 132 6.93 -5.55 24.33
CA GLU A 132 5.64 -4.86 24.12
C GLU A 132 5.27 -4.70 22.63
N VAL A 133 6.17 -4.97 21.69
CA VAL A 133 5.87 -4.87 20.24
C VAL A 133 4.83 -5.92 19.82
N ALA A 134 4.97 -7.15 20.30
CA ALA A 134 4.05 -8.23 20.00
C ALA A 134 2.60 -7.97 20.49
N PRO A 135 2.35 -7.58 21.76
CA PRO A 135 1.01 -7.25 22.21
C PRO A 135 0.45 -5.98 21.53
N ALA A 136 1.28 -4.96 21.26
CA ALA A 136 0.82 -3.78 20.52
C ALA A 136 0.37 -4.14 19.09
N ARG A 137 1.11 -5.01 18.39
CA ARG A 137 0.71 -5.55 17.08
C ARG A 137 -0.57 -6.37 17.17
N ALA A 138 -0.69 -7.25 18.17
CA ALA A 138 -1.90 -8.05 18.36
C ALA A 138 -3.15 -7.19 18.62
N ALA A 139 -3.00 -6.07 19.35
CA ALA A 139 -4.08 -5.11 19.55
C ALA A 139 -4.50 -4.42 18.25
N ALA A 140 -3.54 -4.04 17.39
CA ALA A 140 -3.84 -3.52 16.06
C ALA A 140 -4.57 -4.55 15.19
N ASP A 141 -4.13 -5.81 15.21
CA ASP A 141 -4.78 -6.90 14.46
C ASP A 141 -6.23 -7.14 14.90
N GLU A 142 -6.49 -7.12 16.22
CA GLU A 142 -7.86 -7.23 16.75
C GLU A 142 -8.74 -6.08 16.23
N MET A 143 -8.23 -4.85 16.28
CA MET A 143 -8.93 -3.68 15.75
C MET A 143 -9.20 -3.79 14.25
N LEU A 144 -8.22 -4.23 13.45
CA LEU A 144 -8.39 -4.40 12.01
C LEU A 144 -9.42 -5.48 11.67
N ARG A 145 -9.52 -6.56 12.48
CA ARG A 145 -10.59 -7.56 12.32
C ARG A 145 -11.97 -6.97 12.62
N ALA A 146 -12.10 -6.20 13.70
CA ALA A 146 -13.35 -5.52 14.05
C ALA A 146 -13.74 -4.49 12.98
N ALA A 147 -12.76 -3.80 12.41
CA ALA A 147 -12.96 -2.87 11.32
C ALA A 147 -13.47 -3.55 10.05
N ALA A 148 -12.85 -4.65 9.64
CA ALA A 148 -13.29 -5.42 8.47
C ALA A 148 -14.72 -5.95 8.63
N GLU A 149 -15.14 -6.28 9.85
CA GLU A 149 -16.55 -6.61 10.16
C GLU A 149 -17.48 -5.42 9.91
N LEU A 150 -17.15 -4.25 10.46
CA LEU A 150 -17.95 -3.04 10.25
C LEU A 150 -18.02 -2.64 8.78
N GLU A 151 -16.89 -2.67 8.07
CA GLU A 151 -16.81 -2.37 6.62
C GLU A 151 -17.75 -3.28 5.83
N ARG A 152 -17.77 -4.59 6.12
CA ARG A 152 -18.68 -5.53 5.46
C ARG A 152 -20.15 -5.23 5.75
N GLN A 153 -20.48 -4.81 6.98
CA GLN A 153 -21.84 -4.41 7.35
C GLN A 153 -22.29 -3.13 6.64
N LEU A 154 -21.39 -2.16 6.47
CA LEU A 154 -21.68 -0.92 5.74
C LEU A 154 -21.88 -1.16 4.24
N GLY A 155 -21.45 -2.34 3.76
CA GLY A 155 -21.68 -2.84 2.42
C GLY A 155 -20.37 -3.01 1.66
N THR A 156 -20.38 -3.96 0.73
CA THR A 156 -19.27 -4.21 -0.19
C THR A 156 -19.63 -3.59 -1.54
N ASP A 157 -19.09 -2.42 -1.84
CA ASP A 157 -18.94 -2.00 -3.24
C ASP A 157 -17.46 -2.13 -3.61
N THR A 158 -17.26 -2.51 -4.87
CA THR A 158 -15.99 -2.59 -5.63
C THR A 158 -15.26 -1.25 -5.63
N GLU A 159 -14.78 -0.81 -4.47
CA GLU A 159 -13.58 0.03 -4.46
C GLU A 159 -12.49 -0.80 -5.16
N PRO A 160 -11.80 -0.24 -6.17
CA PRO A 160 -10.71 -0.95 -6.81
C PRO A 160 -9.71 -1.38 -5.74
N GLU A 161 -9.43 -2.67 -5.69
CA GLU A 161 -8.45 -3.20 -4.76
C GLU A 161 -7.07 -2.69 -5.19
N ILE A 162 -6.41 -1.98 -4.27
CA ILE A 162 -5.02 -1.58 -4.48
C ILE A 162 -4.17 -2.79 -4.12
N SER A 163 -3.33 -3.19 -5.06
CA SER A 163 -2.32 -4.21 -4.86
C SER A 163 -0.93 -3.56 -4.87
N GLU A 164 0.03 -4.26 -4.27
CA GLU A 164 1.41 -3.84 -4.25
C GLU A 164 2.26 -4.85 -5.00
N LEU A 165 3.03 -4.38 -5.98
CA LEU A 165 4.20 -5.08 -6.48
C LEU A 165 5.40 -4.72 -5.59
N ARG A 166 6.02 -5.73 -4.99
CA ARG A 166 7.17 -5.56 -4.10
C ARG A 166 8.40 -6.30 -4.64
N LEU A 167 9.43 -5.54 -4.94
CA LEU A 167 10.73 -6.05 -5.40
C LEU A 167 11.80 -5.69 -4.36
N ASP A 168 11.89 -6.48 -3.29
CA ASP A 168 12.76 -6.20 -2.14
C ASP A 168 14.24 -6.06 -2.55
N ALA A 169 14.70 -6.86 -3.52
CA ALA A 169 16.09 -6.79 -4.02
C ALA A 169 16.45 -5.44 -4.68
N PHE A 170 15.44 -4.65 -5.04
CA PHE A 170 15.58 -3.35 -5.68
C PHE A 170 15.03 -2.21 -4.81
N ASP A 171 14.64 -2.51 -3.56
CA ASP A 171 13.97 -1.59 -2.64
C ASP A 171 12.85 -0.78 -3.33
N LEU A 172 12.03 -1.49 -4.12
CA LEU A 172 10.99 -0.90 -4.97
C LEU A 172 9.62 -1.44 -4.57
N ARG A 173 8.67 -0.52 -4.40
CA ARG A 173 7.25 -0.81 -4.21
C ARG A 173 6.43 -0.04 -5.23
N LEU A 174 5.48 -0.70 -5.86
CA LEU A 174 4.53 -0.09 -6.80
C LEU A 174 3.12 -0.42 -6.35
N LEU A 175 2.35 0.61 -6.01
CA LEU A 175 0.91 0.51 -5.82
C LEU A 175 0.22 0.57 -7.18
N PHE A 176 -0.72 -0.33 -7.41
CA PHE A 176 -1.50 -0.38 -8.63
C PHE A 176 -2.90 -0.92 -8.36
N ALA A 177 -3.84 -0.70 -9.28
CA ALA A 177 -5.13 -1.37 -9.30
C ALA A 177 -5.33 -2.08 -10.64
N ALA A 178 -5.81 -3.32 -10.61
CA ALA A 178 -6.13 -4.06 -11.82
C ALA A 178 -7.48 -3.58 -12.39
N GLU A 179 -7.51 -3.21 -13.66
CA GLU A 179 -8.75 -2.88 -14.37
C GLU A 179 -9.29 -4.13 -15.10
N SER A 180 -8.38 -4.90 -15.70
CA SER A 180 -8.65 -6.19 -16.35
C SER A 180 -7.50 -7.16 -16.06
N SER A 181 -7.47 -8.31 -16.74
CA SER A 181 -6.36 -9.26 -16.65
C SER A 181 -5.05 -8.80 -17.30
N ASP A 182 -5.12 -7.80 -18.17
CA ASP A 182 -4.02 -7.27 -18.98
C ASP A 182 -3.87 -5.75 -18.91
N THR A 183 -4.78 -5.07 -18.21
CA THR A 183 -4.74 -3.62 -17.97
C THR A 183 -4.66 -3.30 -16.49
N ALA A 184 -3.70 -2.45 -16.12
CA ALA A 184 -3.53 -1.96 -14.77
C ALA A 184 -3.37 -0.43 -14.71
N VAL A 185 -3.93 0.13 -13.65
CA VAL A 185 -3.78 1.52 -13.23
C VAL A 185 -2.55 1.60 -12.33
N LEU A 186 -1.48 2.23 -12.81
CA LEU A 186 -0.27 2.48 -12.01
C LEU A 186 -0.52 3.70 -11.12
N LEU A 187 -0.40 3.52 -9.80
CA LEU A 187 -0.81 4.54 -8.83
C LEU A 187 0.38 5.30 -8.25
N VAL A 188 1.28 4.63 -7.54
CA VAL A 188 2.43 5.29 -6.90
C VAL A 188 3.59 4.31 -6.85
N VAL A 189 4.79 4.77 -7.15
CA VAL A 189 6.02 3.99 -6.99
C VAL A 189 6.87 4.65 -5.90
N GLY A 190 7.48 3.82 -5.06
CA GLY A 190 8.53 4.20 -4.12
C GLY A 190 9.78 3.40 -4.41
N ILE A 191 10.95 4.04 -4.31
CA ILE A 191 12.26 3.42 -4.50
C ILE A 191 13.23 3.98 -3.46
N GLY A 192 14.01 3.13 -2.80
CA GLY A 192 15.12 3.61 -1.97
C GLY A 192 14.67 4.34 -0.71
N HIS A 193 13.50 4.01 -0.16
CA HIS A 193 12.94 4.74 0.98
C HIS A 193 13.47 4.21 2.31
N ASP A 194 14.11 5.10 3.07
CA ASP A 194 14.55 4.82 4.44
C ASP A 194 13.35 4.67 5.41
N ASP A 195 12.23 5.32 5.10
CA ASP A 195 10.99 5.28 5.89
C ASP A 195 9.78 4.94 5.01
N TRP A 196 9.51 3.63 4.92
CA TRP A 196 8.35 3.13 4.20
C TRP A 196 7.01 3.48 4.88
N ASP A 197 6.97 3.66 6.21
CA ASP A 197 5.75 4.09 6.92
C ASP A 197 5.33 5.49 6.45
N GLN A 198 6.29 6.42 6.38
CA GLN A 198 6.03 7.75 5.84
C GLN A 198 5.60 7.69 4.38
N TRP A 199 6.28 6.89 3.55
CA TRP A 199 5.91 6.73 2.15
C TRP A 199 4.46 6.26 1.99
N TYR A 200 4.02 5.24 2.74
CA TYR A 200 2.61 4.80 2.66
C TYR A 200 1.64 5.87 3.16
N ALA A 201 1.98 6.62 4.20
CA ALA A 201 1.12 7.69 4.72
C ALA A 201 0.84 8.77 3.66
N GLU A 202 1.81 9.05 2.79
CA GLU A 202 1.71 10.02 1.69
C GLU A 202 1.14 9.39 0.41
N ALA A 203 1.57 8.17 0.06
CA ALA A 203 1.19 7.49 -1.17
C ALA A 203 -0.27 7.02 -1.18
N LEU A 204 -0.81 6.55 -0.05
CA LEU A 204 -2.16 5.98 0.00
C LEU A 204 -3.28 6.99 -0.30
N PRO A 205 -3.26 8.21 0.27
CA PRO A 205 -4.21 9.25 -0.12
C PRO A 205 -4.14 9.60 -1.62
N LEU A 206 -2.93 9.69 -2.18
CA LEU A 206 -2.72 9.99 -3.61
C LEU A 206 -3.28 8.87 -4.49
N ALA A 207 -2.90 7.62 -4.20
CA ALA A 207 -3.37 6.44 -4.91
C ALA A 207 -4.91 6.33 -4.87
N ARG A 208 -5.53 6.64 -3.72
CA ARG A 208 -6.99 6.61 -3.59
C ARG A 208 -7.66 7.75 -4.35
N ALA A 209 -7.15 8.97 -4.23
CA ALA A 209 -7.67 10.11 -4.96
C ALA A 209 -7.64 9.84 -6.47
N GLU A 210 -6.58 9.19 -6.95
CA GLU A 210 -6.45 8.79 -8.35
C GLU A 210 -7.56 7.81 -8.78
N LEU A 211 -7.88 6.82 -7.94
CA LEU A 211 -8.98 5.88 -8.21
C LEU A 211 -10.38 6.49 -8.04
N GLU A 212 -10.54 7.58 -7.31
CA GLU A 212 -11.82 8.28 -7.12
C GLU A 212 -12.15 9.23 -8.27
N LEU A 213 -11.15 9.70 -9.01
CA LEU A 213 -11.27 10.62 -10.14
C LEU A 213 -11.63 9.93 -11.47
N GLN A 214 -12.40 8.83 -11.46
CA GLN A 214 -12.85 8.06 -12.65
C GLN A 214 -13.72 8.85 -13.67
N ASP A 215 -13.21 9.97 -14.18
CA ASP A 215 -13.63 10.64 -15.42
C ASP A 215 -12.58 10.35 -16.52
N ASP A 216 -12.97 10.56 -17.78
CA ASP A 216 -12.32 10.22 -19.09
C ASP A 216 -10.80 10.48 -19.27
N ASP A 217 -10.07 10.99 -18.28
CA ASP A 217 -8.66 11.42 -18.38
C ASP A 217 -7.66 10.45 -17.74
N PHE A 218 -8.13 9.27 -17.30
CA PHE A 218 -7.26 8.22 -16.75
C PHE A 218 -6.93 7.13 -17.77
N THR A 219 -5.65 6.75 -17.85
CA THR A 219 -5.19 5.71 -18.78
C THR A 219 -4.78 4.48 -17.98
N GLY A 220 -5.64 3.46 -17.95
CA GLY A 220 -5.18 2.10 -17.68
C GLY A 220 -4.16 1.70 -18.74
N TYR A 221 -3.06 1.11 -18.31
CA TYR A 221 -2.01 0.66 -19.22
C TYR A 221 -2.17 -0.83 -19.52
N ASP A 222 -2.08 -1.20 -20.78
CA ASP A 222 -1.48 -2.49 -21.15
C ASP A 222 0.05 -2.33 -21.26
N LEU A 223 0.78 -3.45 -21.29
CA LEU A 223 2.24 -3.43 -21.34
C LEU A 223 2.78 -2.71 -22.59
N ALA A 224 2.12 -2.85 -23.75
CA ALA A 224 2.58 -2.26 -24.99
C ALA A 224 2.42 -0.74 -24.98
N ALA A 225 1.28 -0.24 -24.50
CA ALA A 225 1.00 1.17 -24.32
C ALA A 225 2.01 1.81 -23.35
N PHE A 226 2.26 1.16 -22.21
CA PHE A 226 3.25 1.64 -21.23
C PHE A 226 4.66 1.75 -21.83
N LEU A 227 5.13 0.68 -22.48
CA LEU A 227 6.47 0.68 -23.08
C LEU A 227 6.60 1.71 -24.21
N SER A 228 5.56 1.87 -25.03
CA SER A 228 5.56 2.86 -26.10
C SER A 228 5.55 4.30 -25.58
N GLU A 229 4.91 4.56 -24.44
CA GLU A 229 4.84 5.91 -23.86
C GLU A 229 6.16 6.30 -23.18
N TYR A 230 6.72 5.40 -22.37
CA TYR A 230 7.84 5.73 -21.48
C TYR A 230 9.21 5.25 -21.95
N PHE A 231 9.27 4.25 -22.84
CA PHE A 231 10.51 3.64 -23.32
C PHE A 231 10.55 3.45 -24.85
N PRO A 232 10.24 4.50 -25.64
CA PRO A 232 10.18 4.38 -27.08
C PRO A 232 11.55 3.98 -27.66
N GLY A 233 11.60 2.84 -28.36
CA GLY A 233 12.83 2.28 -28.94
C GLY A 233 13.73 1.52 -27.96
N GLU A 234 13.38 1.46 -26.67
CA GLU A 234 14.08 0.70 -25.63
C GLU A 234 13.26 -0.50 -25.11
N GLU A 235 12.13 -0.82 -25.74
CA GLU A 235 11.16 -1.81 -25.25
C GLU A 235 11.82 -3.18 -25.04
N THR A 236 12.65 -3.60 -25.99
CA THR A 236 13.38 -4.88 -25.91
C THR A 236 14.42 -4.90 -24.78
N ALA A 237 15.06 -3.76 -24.49
CA ALA A 237 16.04 -3.65 -23.42
C ALA A 237 15.37 -3.71 -22.05
N VAL A 238 14.22 -3.03 -21.89
CA VAL A 238 13.41 -3.06 -20.66
C VAL A 238 12.86 -4.47 -20.42
N GLN A 239 12.35 -5.13 -21.46
CA GLN A 239 11.89 -6.52 -21.36
C GLN A 239 13.02 -7.51 -21.05
N ALA A 240 14.22 -7.28 -21.58
CA ALA A 240 15.39 -8.08 -21.22
C ALA A 240 15.80 -7.86 -19.76
N ALA A 241 15.76 -6.62 -19.27
CA ALA A 241 16.03 -6.30 -17.87
C ALA A 241 15.00 -6.94 -16.93
N ALA A 242 13.71 -6.97 -17.31
CA ALA A 242 12.65 -7.63 -16.52
C ALA A 242 12.98 -9.10 -16.22
N ARG A 243 13.50 -9.83 -17.22
CA ARG A 243 13.94 -11.23 -17.06
C ARG A 243 15.12 -11.41 -16.10
N LEU A 244 15.88 -10.35 -15.83
CA LEU A 244 16.99 -10.36 -14.86
C LEU A 244 16.52 -10.01 -13.44
N ILE A 245 15.41 -9.28 -13.33
CA ILE A 245 14.77 -8.89 -12.07
C ILE A 245 13.87 -10.02 -11.54
N GLU A 246 13.27 -10.82 -12.43
CA GLU A 246 12.73 -12.12 -12.05
C GLU A 246 13.89 -13.00 -11.54
N PRO A 247 13.97 -13.33 -10.23
CA PRO A 247 14.92 -14.35 -9.81
C PRO A 247 14.58 -15.62 -10.59
N ASN A 248 15.61 -16.20 -11.23
CA ASN A 248 15.56 -17.42 -12.01
C ASN A 248 14.40 -18.35 -11.58
N ARG A 249 13.51 -18.69 -12.52
CA ARG A 249 12.52 -19.79 -12.40
C ARG A 249 13.18 -21.18 -12.25
N ALA A 250 14.28 -21.30 -11.53
CA ALA A 250 15.00 -22.54 -11.29
C ALA A 250 15.08 -22.80 -9.78
N GLY A 251 14.19 -23.67 -9.31
CA GLY A 251 14.11 -24.17 -7.95
C GLY A 251 12.78 -24.83 -7.70
#